data_AF-A0AAD7YBC1-F1
#
_entry.id   AF-A0AAD7YBC1-F1
#
_cell.length_a   1.000
_cell.length_b   1.000
_cell.length_c   1.000
_cell.angle_alpha   90.00
_cell.angle_beta   90.00
_cell.angle_gamma   90.00
#
_symmetry.space_group_name_H-M   'P 1'
#
loop_
_entity.id
_entity.type
_entity.pdbx_description
1 polymer ?
#
loop_
_entity_poly.entity_id
_entity_poly.type
_entity_poly.pdbx_seq_one_letter_code
_entity_poly.pdbx_strand_id
1 'polypeptide(L)'
;MMFLRSVISLCLALSVTSSTVVQVRVNEGILEGELVDNEYGGTYFSFLGIPYAQPPVGDLRFKAPQPSTPWEGVRNAKEFGSKCTQYELFVDDDKGTRSGDEDCLYLNVYTPDVQPDKPLPVMFWIHGGGFVSGSGQDDEYGPKLLVRKDVILVTINYRLEVLGFLCLDTEEVPGNAGLKDQVLALNVADEKDFGNNERFFYGDMVDAVANNVHEGVDIMIGYTADEGHLVGDRPVVAHADDLLYLFSARYQPIIDMNSVEFKHVEIVTKLWTDFARYGNPTPDDSLDAKWSPYTLERQEYLDLGNELKSGNAPDEEEINFWENLLTSFGQKLY
;
A
#
# COMPACT_ATOMS: atom_id res chain seq x y z
N MET A 1 -28.97 2.78 -70.59
CA MET A 1 -28.50 1.62 -69.80
C MET A 1 -27.31 2.09 -68.98
N MET A 2 -27.52 2.20 -67.66
CA MET A 2 -26.60 2.82 -66.70
C MET A 2 -25.32 2.01 -66.54
N PHE A 3 -24.18 2.71 -66.48
CA PHE A 3 -22.89 2.19 -66.08
C PHE A 3 -22.25 3.08 -65.00
N LEU A 4 -21.72 2.40 -63.97
CA LEU A 4 -20.63 2.73 -63.04
C LEU A 4 -20.76 3.90 -62.03
N ARG A 5 -20.66 3.58 -60.72
CA ARG A 5 -19.52 3.86 -59.82
C ARG A 5 -19.78 3.42 -58.36
N SER A 6 -18.71 2.93 -57.71
CA SER A 6 -18.31 2.72 -56.29
C SER A 6 -19.23 3.22 -55.15
N VAL A 7 -19.22 2.68 -53.92
CA VAL A 7 -18.16 2.81 -52.88
C VAL A 7 -18.42 1.81 -51.72
N ILE A 8 -17.37 1.15 -51.23
CA ILE A 8 -17.32 0.39 -49.97
C ILE A 8 -17.26 1.40 -48.81
N SER A 9 -18.24 1.37 -47.90
CA SER A 9 -18.20 2.14 -46.66
C SER A 9 -17.66 1.24 -45.54
N LEU A 10 -16.38 1.42 -45.21
CA LEU A 10 -15.75 0.88 -44.02
C LEU A 10 -16.06 1.87 -42.88
N CYS A 11 -17.05 1.55 -42.04
CA CYS A 11 -17.27 2.27 -40.78
C CYS A 11 -16.13 1.94 -39.82
N LEU A 12 -15.13 2.81 -39.78
CA LEU A 12 -14.17 2.87 -38.68
C LEU A 12 -14.94 3.43 -37.46
N ALA A 13 -15.32 2.57 -36.53
CA ALA A 13 -15.73 3.02 -35.21
C ALA A 13 -14.47 3.55 -34.49
N LEU A 14 -14.23 4.85 -34.60
CA LEU A 14 -13.35 5.55 -33.68
C LEU A 14 -14.08 5.56 -32.33
N SER A 15 -13.67 4.69 -31.43
CA SER A 15 -13.92 4.86 -30.01
C SER A 15 -13.10 6.07 -29.57
N VAL A 16 -13.78 7.21 -29.43
CA VAL A 16 -13.21 8.38 -28.75
C VAL A 16 -13.30 8.06 -27.27
N THR A 17 -12.24 7.50 -26.70
CA THR A 17 -12.06 7.52 -25.24
C THR A 17 -11.78 8.98 -24.87
N SER A 18 -12.82 9.71 -24.49
CA SER A 18 -12.67 11.04 -23.94
C SER A 18 -12.10 10.89 -22.53
N SER A 19 -10.77 10.77 -22.39
CA SER A 19 -10.14 10.96 -21.08
C SER A 19 -10.43 12.38 -20.65
N THR A 20 -11.36 12.58 -19.71
CA THR A 20 -11.62 13.90 -19.16
C THR A 20 -10.37 14.28 -18.38
N VAL A 21 -9.67 15.32 -18.87
CA VAL A 21 -8.47 15.85 -18.24
C VAL A 21 -8.86 16.48 -16.90
N VAL A 22 -8.19 16.08 -15.81
CA VAL A 22 -8.50 16.57 -14.46
C VAL A 22 -7.25 17.22 -13.89
N GLN A 23 -7.35 18.50 -13.53
CA GLN A 23 -6.24 19.27 -12.98
C GLN A 23 -6.46 19.64 -11.52
N VAL A 24 -5.46 19.39 -10.69
CA VAL A 24 -5.46 19.72 -9.25
C VAL A 24 -4.24 20.57 -8.93
N ARG A 25 -4.43 21.61 -8.11
CA ARG A 25 -3.34 22.46 -7.61
C ARG A 25 -2.86 21.93 -6.26
N VAL A 26 -1.55 21.66 -6.19
CA VAL A 26 -0.80 21.32 -4.97
C VAL A 26 0.20 22.44 -4.64
N ASN A 27 0.95 22.30 -3.54
CA ASN A 27 1.93 23.32 -3.13
C ASN A 27 3.05 23.50 -4.16
N GLU A 28 3.48 22.41 -4.79
CA GLU A 28 4.58 22.35 -5.73
C GLU A 28 4.18 22.75 -7.16
N GLY A 29 2.88 22.78 -7.49
CA GLY A 29 2.42 23.14 -8.83
C GLY A 29 1.03 22.62 -9.19
N ILE A 30 0.77 22.48 -10.49
CA ILE A 30 -0.47 21.89 -11.01
C ILE A 30 -0.16 20.48 -11.52
N LEU A 31 -0.97 19.51 -11.11
CA LEU A 31 -0.97 18.13 -11.59
C LEU A 31 -2.11 17.93 -12.58
N GLU A 32 -1.88 17.14 -13.61
CA GLU A 32 -2.89 16.66 -14.55
C GLU A 32 -3.00 15.13 -14.45
N GLY A 33 -4.09 14.67 -13.84
CA GLY A 33 -4.46 13.26 -13.76
C GLY A 33 -5.55 12.90 -14.76
N GLU A 34 -6.24 11.80 -14.48
CA GLU A 34 -7.30 11.27 -15.34
C GLU A 34 -8.49 10.73 -14.54
N LEU A 35 -9.67 10.76 -15.16
CA LEU A 35 -10.85 10.02 -14.71
C LEU A 35 -10.82 8.62 -15.34
N VAL A 36 -10.82 7.59 -14.50
CA VAL A 36 -10.69 6.19 -14.88
C VAL A 36 -11.99 5.44 -14.59
N ASP A 37 -12.45 4.64 -15.55
CA ASP A 37 -13.56 3.71 -15.35
C ASP A 37 -13.11 2.57 -14.43
N ASN A 38 -13.92 2.26 -13.42
CA ASN A 38 -13.68 1.13 -12.54
C ASN A 38 -14.38 -0.11 -13.10
N GLU A 39 -13.62 -1.19 -13.34
CA GLU A 39 -14.14 -2.47 -13.82
C GLU A 39 -15.17 -3.10 -12.85
N TYR A 40 -15.10 -2.72 -11.58
CA TYR A 40 -16.08 -3.12 -10.57
C TYR A 40 -17.24 -2.11 -10.39
N GLY A 41 -17.39 -1.16 -11.32
CA GLY A 41 -18.46 -0.17 -11.37
C GLY A 41 -18.06 1.21 -10.85
N GLY A 42 -18.57 2.25 -11.52
CA GLY A 42 -18.27 3.65 -11.20
C GLY A 42 -16.99 4.16 -11.87
N THR A 43 -16.51 5.30 -11.40
CA THR A 43 -15.27 5.95 -11.87
C THR A 43 -14.47 6.45 -10.68
N TYR A 44 -13.17 6.65 -10.86
CA TYR A 44 -12.30 7.30 -9.88
C TYR A 44 -11.26 8.17 -10.57
N PHE A 45 -10.66 9.09 -9.84
CA PHE A 45 -9.56 9.91 -10.33
C PHE A 45 -8.23 9.29 -9.95
N SER A 46 -7.27 9.27 -10.89
CA SER A 46 -5.89 8.84 -10.65
C SER A 46 -4.90 9.96 -10.92
N PHE A 47 -3.88 10.04 -10.07
CA PHE A 47 -2.70 10.88 -10.25
C PHE A 47 -1.46 10.05 -9.93
N LEU A 48 -0.62 9.81 -10.93
CA LEU A 48 0.48 8.85 -10.89
C LEU A 48 1.83 9.57 -11.01
N GLY A 49 2.89 8.99 -10.43
CA GLY A 49 4.26 9.49 -10.64
C GLY A 49 4.50 10.91 -10.10
N ILE A 50 3.87 11.26 -8.98
CA ILE A 50 4.03 12.57 -8.33
C ILE A 50 5.32 12.56 -7.50
N PRO A 51 6.30 13.44 -7.76
CA PRO A 51 7.55 13.47 -6.99
C PRO A 51 7.31 14.08 -5.60
N TYR A 52 7.57 13.31 -4.56
CA TYR A 52 7.53 13.81 -3.18
C TYR A 52 8.90 14.26 -2.66
N ALA A 53 9.98 13.88 -3.37
CA ALA A 53 11.34 14.26 -3.04
C ALA A 53 12.15 14.61 -4.30
N GLN A 54 13.30 15.26 -4.09
CA GLN A 54 14.33 15.39 -5.12
C GLN A 54 14.94 14.01 -5.46
N PRO A 55 15.37 13.79 -6.71
CA PRO A 55 16.04 12.54 -7.10
C PRO A 55 17.26 12.26 -6.20
N PRO A 56 17.32 11.12 -5.49
CA PRO A 56 18.40 10.79 -4.57
C PRO A 56 19.67 10.29 -5.28
N VAL A 57 20.08 10.99 -6.34
CA VAL A 57 21.22 10.65 -7.21
C VAL A 57 22.46 11.46 -6.85
N GLY A 58 23.63 10.99 -7.29
CA GLY A 58 24.90 11.73 -7.14
C GLY A 58 25.19 12.03 -5.67
N ASP A 59 25.33 13.32 -5.34
CA ASP A 59 25.66 13.78 -3.98
C ASP A 59 24.53 13.54 -2.96
N LEU A 60 23.31 13.24 -3.41
CA LEU A 60 22.17 12.89 -2.56
C LEU A 60 22.05 11.38 -2.30
N ARG A 61 22.87 10.55 -2.98
CA ARG A 61 22.87 9.10 -2.78
C ARG A 61 23.19 8.77 -1.32
N PHE A 62 22.44 7.82 -0.75
CA PHE A 62 22.49 7.39 0.66
C PHE A 62 22.09 8.41 1.73
N LYS A 63 21.88 9.68 1.36
CA LYS A 63 21.50 10.74 2.31
C LYS A 63 20.00 10.76 2.56
N ALA A 64 19.59 11.45 3.61
CA ALA A 64 18.18 11.77 3.86
C ALA A 64 17.58 12.48 2.62
N PRO A 65 16.34 12.11 2.22
CA PRO A 65 15.70 12.72 1.07
C PRO A 65 15.45 14.21 1.33
N GLN A 66 15.40 14.97 0.24
CA GLN A 66 15.08 16.39 0.29
C GLN A 66 13.70 16.62 -0.33
N PRO A 67 12.87 17.52 0.22
CA PRO A 67 11.57 17.85 -0.35
C PRO A 67 11.66 18.20 -1.84
N SER A 68 10.67 17.79 -2.62
CA SER A 68 10.60 18.12 -4.04
C SER A 68 10.52 19.63 -4.24
N THR A 69 11.07 20.10 -5.37
CA THR A 69 11.03 21.52 -5.73
C THR A 69 9.77 21.85 -6.52
N PRO A 70 9.14 23.02 -6.32
CA PRO A 70 8.04 23.45 -7.16
C PRO A 70 8.39 23.45 -8.65
N TRP A 71 7.41 23.13 -9.50
CA TRP A 71 7.54 23.14 -10.95
C TRP A 71 6.66 24.22 -11.59
N GLU A 72 7.08 24.70 -12.76
CA GLU A 72 6.28 25.59 -13.58
C GLU A 72 5.35 24.81 -14.51
N GLY A 73 4.17 25.38 -14.78
CA GLY A 73 3.20 24.79 -15.70
C GLY A 73 2.39 23.64 -15.09
N VAL A 74 1.95 22.73 -15.95
CA VAL A 74 1.13 21.56 -15.61
C VAL A 74 1.97 20.31 -15.76
N ARG A 75 2.10 19.53 -14.69
CA ARG A 75 2.82 18.26 -14.69
C ARG A 75 1.87 17.12 -15.05
N ASN A 76 2.26 16.30 -16.02
CA ASN A 76 1.55 15.07 -16.34
C ASN A 76 1.69 14.08 -15.17
N ALA A 77 0.55 13.64 -14.63
CA ALA A 77 0.42 12.65 -13.58
C ALA A 77 -0.49 11.49 -14.02
N LYS A 78 -0.35 11.03 -15.26
CA LYS A 78 -1.10 9.90 -15.85
C LYS A 78 -0.22 8.66 -16.08
N GLU A 79 1.06 8.77 -15.75
CA GLU A 79 2.04 7.70 -15.92
C GLU A 79 2.77 7.49 -14.60
N PHE A 80 3.06 6.24 -14.27
CA PHE A 80 3.86 5.92 -13.10
C PHE A 80 5.29 6.44 -13.27
N GLY A 81 5.85 6.95 -12.17
CA GLY A 81 7.29 7.15 -12.07
C GLY A 81 8.03 5.81 -12.01
N SER A 82 9.34 5.84 -12.21
CA SER A 82 10.19 4.67 -12.08
C SER A 82 10.09 4.04 -10.69
N LYS A 83 10.07 2.71 -10.63
CA LYS A 83 10.33 1.98 -9.39
C LYS A 83 11.75 2.26 -8.90
N CYS A 84 12.01 2.10 -7.61
CA CYS A 84 13.39 2.21 -7.10
C CYS A 84 14.24 1.05 -7.60
N THR A 85 15.53 1.31 -7.79
CA THR A 85 16.51 0.30 -8.20
C THR A 85 16.44 -0.91 -7.28
N GLN A 86 16.18 -2.08 -7.85
CA GLN A 86 15.93 -3.31 -7.09
C GLN A 86 16.24 -4.57 -7.90
N TYR A 87 16.25 -5.72 -7.22
CA TYR A 87 16.19 -7.03 -7.84
C TYR A 87 14.75 -7.45 -8.07
N GLU A 88 14.47 -8.05 -9.22
CA GLU A 88 13.16 -8.63 -9.51
C GLU A 88 13.06 -10.03 -8.89
N LEU A 89 12.44 -10.14 -7.71
CA LEU A 89 12.39 -11.39 -6.93
C LEU A 89 11.60 -12.53 -7.59
N PHE A 90 10.67 -12.22 -8.49
CA PHE A 90 9.78 -13.19 -9.13
C PHE A 90 10.08 -13.42 -10.62
N VAL A 91 11.22 -12.93 -11.10
CA VAL A 91 11.71 -13.22 -12.44
C VAL A 91 12.68 -14.39 -12.35
N ASP A 92 12.25 -15.54 -12.85
CA ASP A 92 13.09 -16.75 -12.96
C ASP A 92 14.09 -16.60 -14.11
N ASP A 93 15.13 -15.81 -13.86
CA ASP A 93 16.31 -15.77 -14.71
C ASP A 93 17.59 -16.05 -13.89
N ASP A 94 18.49 -16.85 -14.44
CA ASP A 94 19.77 -17.21 -13.80
C ASP A 94 20.71 -15.99 -13.56
N LYS A 95 20.25 -14.77 -13.87
CA LYS A 95 21.07 -13.56 -13.93
C LYS A 95 20.75 -12.56 -12.83
N GLY A 96 19.62 -12.71 -12.13
CA GLY A 96 19.16 -11.73 -11.16
C GLY A 96 18.84 -10.41 -11.85
N THR A 97 17.79 -10.40 -12.68
CA THR A 97 17.32 -9.19 -13.37
C THR A 97 17.14 -8.03 -12.38
N ARG A 98 17.72 -6.89 -12.74
CA ARG A 98 17.55 -5.63 -12.01
C ARG A 98 16.64 -4.70 -12.80
N SER A 99 15.86 -3.92 -12.09
CA SER A 99 14.96 -2.93 -12.65
C SER A 99 14.99 -1.64 -11.84
N GLY A 100 14.23 -0.64 -12.30
CA GLY A 100 14.06 0.64 -11.63
C GLY A 100 15.13 1.68 -11.96
N ASP A 101 15.04 2.81 -11.29
CA ASP A 101 15.95 3.95 -11.37
C ASP A 101 16.29 4.45 -9.95
N GLU A 102 17.30 5.30 -9.81
CA GLU A 102 17.55 6.00 -8.55
C GLU A 102 16.63 7.22 -8.40
N ASP A 103 16.24 7.86 -9.50
CA ASP A 103 15.13 8.81 -9.53
C ASP A 103 13.81 8.04 -9.44
N CYS A 104 13.39 7.73 -8.21
CA CYS A 104 12.27 6.83 -7.95
C CYS A 104 11.33 7.28 -6.83
N LEU A 105 11.59 8.43 -6.18
CA LEU A 105 10.83 8.92 -5.03
C LEU A 105 9.51 9.58 -5.46
N TYR A 106 8.62 8.72 -5.95
CA TYR A 106 7.31 9.05 -6.47
C TYR A 106 6.19 8.42 -5.63
N LEU A 107 5.05 9.10 -5.58
CA LEU A 107 3.81 8.57 -5.04
C LEU A 107 2.69 8.63 -6.08
N ASN A 108 1.63 7.88 -5.81
CA ASN A 108 0.41 7.83 -6.61
C ASN A 108 -0.79 8.09 -5.70
N VAL A 109 -1.82 8.75 -6.22
CA VAL A 109 -3.05 9.11 -5.50
C VAL A 109 -4.25 8.67 -6.31
N TYR A 110 -5.18 7.98 -5.64
CA TYR A 110 -6.45 7.55 -6.20
C TYR A 110 -7.58 8.06 -5.31
N THR A 111 -8.57 8.72 -5.89
CA THR A 111 -9.69 9.30 -5.12
C THR A 111 -11.01 9.16 -5.89
N PRO A 112 -12.14 8.88 -5.22
CA PRO A 112 -13.46 8.91 -5.88
C PRO A 112 -13.89 10.33 -6.25
N ASP A 113 -13.39 11.35 -5.55
CA ASP A 113 -13.75 12.75 -5.74
C ASP A 113 -12.55 13.67 -5.46
N VAL A 114 -12.32 14.64 -6.34
CA VAL A 114 -11.28 15.67 -6.19
C VAL A 114 -11.76 16.89 -5.40
N GLN A 115 -13.06 17.03 -5.19
CA GLN A 115 -13.70 18.09 -4.42
C GLN A 115 -14.83 17.54 -3.54
N PRO A 116 -14.54 16.60 -2.63
CA PRO A 116 -15.58 15.99 -1.81
C PRO A 116 -16.20 17.01 -0.85
N ASP A 117 -17.53 16.91 -0.64
CA ASP A 117 -18.27 17.77 0.30
C ASP A 117 -17.76 17.64 1.75
N LYS A 118 -17.14 16.51 2.09
CA LYS A 118 -16.52 16.21 3.38
C LYS A 118 -15.15 15.57 3.16
N PRO A 119 -14.18 15.78 4.07
CA PRO A 119 -12.90 15.06 4.00
C PRO A 119 -13.11 13.55 3.94
N LEU A 120 -12.42 12.89 3.02
CA LEU A 120 -12.37 11.43 2.91
C LEU A 120 -11.21 10.89 3.75
N PRO A 121 -11.32 9.67 4.32
CA PRO A 121 -10.18 9.00 4.94
C PRO A 121 -9.07 8.78 3.91
N VAL A 122 -7.82 8.99 4.33
CA VAL A 122 -6.63 8.72 3.52
C VAL A 122 -6.02 7.41 4.01
N MET A 123 -5.87 6.44 3.11
CA MET A 123 -5.13 5.21 3.34
C MET A 123 -3.77 5.34 2.65
N PHE A 124 -2.70 5.40 3.43
CA PHE A 124 -1.34 5.55 2.95
C PHE A 124 -0.61 4.21 2.98
N TRP A 125 -0.24 3.70 1.80
CA TRP A 125 0.31 2.37 1.63
C TRP A 125 1.83 2.40 1.41
N ILE A 126 2.53 1.62 2.25
CA ILE A 126 3.96 1.37 2.17
C ILE A 126 4.14 -0.10 1.80
N HIS A 127 4.68 -0.36 0.61
CA HIS A 127 4.83 -1.73 0.12
C HIS A 127 5.83 -2.56 0.93
N GLY A 128 5.62 -3.88 0.96
CA GLY A 128 6.52 -4.87 1.54
C GLY A 128 7.72 -5.19 0.63
N GLY A 129 8.20 -6.45 0.71
CA GLY A 129 9.34 -6.93 -0.10
C GLY A 129 10.67 -6.97 0.65
N GLY A 130 10.63 -7.05 1.99
CA GLY A 130 11.80 -7.29 2.84
C GLY A 130 12.89 -6.22 2.76
N PHE A 131 12.52 -4.99 2.35
CA PHE A 131 13.44 -3.89 2.01
C PHE A 131 14.35 -4.15 0.80
N VAL A 132 14.06 -5.20 0.02
CA VAL A 132 14.84 -5.65 -1.14
C VAL A 132 14.19 -5.25 -2.47
N SER A 133 12.87 -5.45 -2.57
CA SER A 133 12.08 -5.19 -3.77
C SER A 133 10.70 -4.64 -3.43
N GLY A 134 9.90 -4.34 -4.45
CA GLY A 134 8.55 -3.79 -4.36
C GLY A 134 8.44 -2.37 -4.93
N SER A 135 7.21 -1.93 -5.14
CA SER A 135 6.91 -0.55 -5.57
C SER A 135 5.48 -0.17 -5.22
N GLY A 136 5.16 1.12 -5.19
CA GLY A 136 3.79 1.61 -5.04
C GLY A 136 2.94 1.53 -6.32
N GLN A 137 3.35 0.78 -7.34
CA GLN A 137 2.60 0.68 -8.59
C GLN A 137 1.36 -0.23 -8.44
N ASP A 138 0.44 -0.13 -9.38
CA ASP A 138 -0.82 -0.89 -9.42
C ASP A 138 -0.66 -2.31 -9.96
N ASP A 139 0.55 -2.73 -10.34
CA ASP A 139 0.85 -4.11 -10.70
C ASP A 139 0.66 -5.06 -9.51
N GLU A 140 0.89 -4.57 -8.29
CA GLU A 140 0.55 -5.22 -7.02
C GLU A 140 -0.58 -4.48 -6.29
N TYR A 141 -0.47 -3.16 -6.11
CA TYR A 141 -1.32 -2.40 -5.17
C TYR A 141 -2.37 -1.54 -5.87
N GLY A 142 -3.11 -2.14 -6.81
CA GLY A 142 -4.09 -1.40 -7.61
C GLY A 142 -5.33 -0.96 -6.81
N PRO A 143 -5.95 0.18 -7.17
CA PRO A 143 -6.89 0.91 -6.30
C PRO A 143 -8.34 0.44 -6.37
N LYS A 144 -8.69 -0.42 -7.33
CA LYS A 144 -10.08 -0.55 -7.83
C LYS A 144 -11.05 -1.05 -6.76
N LEU A 145 -10.59 -1.84 -5.79
CA LEU A 145 -11.41 -2.36 -4.69
C LEU A 145 -11.60 -1.32 -3.58
N LEU A 146 -10.50 -0.69 -3.12
CA LEU A 146 -10.53 0.27 -2.02
C LEU A 146 -11.24 1.57 -2.36
N VAL A 147 -10.99 2.15 -3.55
CA VAL A 147 -11.55 3.46 -3.92
C VAL A 147 -13.09 3.47 -3.96
N ARG A 148 -13.72 2.29 -4.11
CA ARG A 148 -15.17 2.10 -4.06
C ARG A 148 -15.77 2.29 -2.65
N LYS A 149 -14.93 2.37 -1.62
CA LYS A 149 -15.34 2.52 -0.22
C LYS A 149 -15.22 3.97 0.26
N ASP A 150 -15.21 4.94 -0.66
CA ASP A 150 -15.13 6.37 -0.36
C ASP A 150 -13.90 6.74 0.49
N VAL A 151 -12.73 6.28 0.04
CA VAL A 151 -11.41 6.59 0.62
C VAL A 151 -10.45 7.09 -0.45
N ILE A 152 -9.45 7.86 -0.03
CA ILE A 152 -8.29 8.22 -0.84
C ILE A 152 -7.22 7.16 -0.59
N LEU A 153 -6.70 6.54 -1.64
CA LEU A 153 -5.54 5.65 -1.55
C LEU A 153 -4.29 6.39 -2.04
N VAL A 154 -3.25 6.40 -1.22
CA VAL A 154 -1.91 6.87 -1.57
C VAL A 154 -0.96 5.69 -1.54
N THR A 155 -0.20 5.48 -2.61
CA THR A 155 0.86 4.45 -2.65
C THR A 155 2.20 5.12 -2.95
N ILE A 156 3.29 4.64 -2.34
CA ILE A 156 4.61 5.25 -2.51
C ILE A 156 5.66 4.25 -2.96
N ASN A 157 6.70 4.76 -3.62
CA ASN A 157 8.00 4.10 -3.66
C ASN A 157 8.87 4.62 -2.53
N TYR A 158 9.86 3.85 -2.06
CA TYR A 158 10.94 4.30 -1.18
C TYR A 158 12.24 3.57 -1.55
N ARG A 159 13.42 4.12 -1.22
CA ARG A 159 14.69 3.45 -1.57
C ARG A 159 14.82 2.10 -0.87
N LEU A 160 15.32 1.13 -1.62
CA LEU A 160 15.50 -0.27 -1.20
C LEU A 160 16.98 -0.64 -1.18
N GLU A 161 17.28 -1.81 -0.63
CA GLU A 161 18.60 -2.42 -0.67
C GLU A 161 19.71 -1.49 -0.16
N VAL A 162 20.91 -1.62 -0.74
CA VAL A 162 22.07 -0.77 -0.49
C VAL A 162 21.76 0.72 -0.61
N LEU A 163 20.84 1.14 -1.48
CA LEU A 163 20.53 2.57 -1.66
C LEU A 163 19.67 3.14 -0.54
N GLY A 164 18.81 2.31 0.07
CA GLY A 164 17.94 2.69 1.17
C GLY A 164 18.51 2.41 2.55
N PHE A 165 19.34 1.37 2.69
CA PHE A 165 19.63 0.78 4.00
C PHE A 165 21.12 0.54 4.29
N LEU A 166 22.03 0.92 3.38
CA LEU A 166 23.46 0.91 3.69
C LEU A 166 23.77 1.86 4.84
N CYS A 167 24.38 1.34 5.90
CA CYS A 167 24.86 2.10 7.04
C CYS A 167 26.37 1.86 7.21
N LEU A 168 27.16 2.94 7.11
CA LEU A 168 28.60 2.90 7.40
C LEU A 168 28.96 3.67 8.68
N ASP A 169 27.95 4.14 9.41
CA ASP A 169 28.10 4.99 10.61
C ASP A 169 28.95 6.25 10.32
N THR A 170 28.71 6.87 9.15
CA THR A 170 29.33 8.15 8.75
C THR A 170 28.26 9.18 8.37
N GLU A 171 28.63 10.45 8.29
CA GLU A 171 27.71 11.53 7.90
C GLU A 171 27.18 11.37 6.47
N GLU A 172 28.00 10.84 5.55
CA GLU A 172 27.64 10.63 4.16
C GLU A 172 26.74 9.41 3.93
N VAL A 173 26.88 8.38 4.78
CA VAL A 173 26.12 7.11 4.67
C VAL A 173 25.59 6.69 6.05
N PRO A 174 24.62 7.46 6.60
CA PRO A 174 24.16 7.30 7.98
C PRO A 174 23.20 6.11 8.19
N GLY A 175 22.77 5.44 7.11
CA GLY A 175 21.73 4.42 7.16
C GLY A 175 20.30 4.96 7.13
N ASN A 176 19.35 4.04 6.95
CA ASN A 176 17.91 4.27 7.03
C ASN A 176 17.37 5.36 6.08
N ALA A 177 18.01 5.57 4.94
CA ALA A 177 17.56 6.48 3.91
C ALA A 177 16.16 6.12 3.39
N GLY A 178 15.87 4.82 3.20
CA GLY A 178 14.57 4.31 2.78
C GLY A 178 13.44 4.59 3.78
N LEU A 179 13.72 4.53 5.09
CA LEU A 179 12.73 4.90 6.11
C LEU A 179 12.48 6.41 6.14
N LYS A 180 13.52 7.22 5.92
CA LYS A 180 13.38 8.68 5.81
C LYS A 180 12.60 9.08 4.56
N ASP A 181 12.65 8.29 3.49
CA ASP A 181 11.80 8.45 2.31
C ASP A 181 10.32 8.29 2.67
N GLN A 182 9.98 7.24 3.43
CA GLN A 182 8.60 7.00 3.90
C GLN A 182 8.09 8.15 4.77
N VAL A 183 8.92 8.66 5.70
CA VAL A 183 8.57 9.81 6.56
C VAL A 183 8.34 11.07 5.72
N LEU A 184 9.21 11.37 4.75
CA LEU A 184 9.03 12.54 3.89
C LEU A 184 7.77 12.42 3.04
N ALA A 185 7.44 11.23 2.54
CA ALA A 185 6.23 11.00 1.78
C ALA A 185 4.96 11.12 2.64
N LEU A 186 5.00 10.67 3.90
CA LEU A 186 3.90 10.87 4.86
C LEU A 186 3.60 12.35 5.09
N ASN A 187 4.63 13.21 5.19
CA ASN A 187 4.45 14.67 5.35
C ASN A 187 3.75 15.35 4.16
N VAL A 188 3.56 14.66 3.02
CA VAL A 188 2.75 15.17 1.89
C VAL A 188 1.26 14.91 2.13
N ALA A 189 0.90 13.85 2.86
CA ALA A 189 -0.43 13.70 3.42
C ALA A 189 -0.51 14.56 4.71
N ASP A 190 -1.59 15.31 4.90
CA ASP A 190 -1.74 16.23 6.05
C ASP A 190 -1.99 15.44 7.35
N GLU A 191 -0.98 14.70 7.83
CA GLU A 191 -0.91 14.22 9.20
C GLU A 191 -0.08 15.21 10.02
N LYS A 192 -0.72 15.78 11.04
CA LYS A 192 -0.10 16.77 11.93
C LYS A 192 1.13 16.17 12.61
N ASP A 193 2.28 16.76 12.32
CA ASP A 193 3.52 16.71 13.10
C ASP A 193 3.78 15.35 13.78
N PHE A 194 4.26 14.36 13.02
CA PHE A 194 5.16 13.38 13.63
C PHE A 194 6.35 14.19 14.17
N GLY A 195 6.38 14.44 15.48
CA GLY A 195 7.50 15.17 16.10
C GLY A 195 8.85 14.53 15.74
N ASN A 196 9.96 15.25 15.92
CA ASN A 196 11.33 14.81 15.62
C ASN A 196 11.83 13.57 16.41
N ASN A 197 10.93 12.76 16.97
CA ASN A 197 11.21 11.52 17.66
C ASN A 197 11.12 10.35 16.65
N GLU A 198 12.11 10.23 15.76
CA GLU A 198 12.34 8.96 15.06
C GLU A 198 12.60 7.88 16.13
N ARG A 199 11.61 7.02 16.41
CA ARG A 199 11.73 5.92 17.35
C ARG A 199 11.67 4.62 16.59
N PHE A 200 12.84 3.99 16.46
CA PHE A 200 12.94 2.63 15.97
C PHE A 200 12.37 1.67 17.00
N PHE A 201 11.62 0.68 16.54
CA PHE A 201 11.22 -0.46 17.35
C PHE A 201 12.47 -1.26 17.75
N TYR A 202 12.57 -1.61 19.02
CA TYR A 202 13.43 -2.67 19.51
C TYR A 202 12.58 -3.54 20.45
N GLY A 203 12.67 -4.86 20.31
CA GLY A 203 11.87 -5.81 21.09
C GLY A 203 10.55 -6.19 20.43
N ASP A 204 9.65 -6.78 21.22
CA ASP A 204 8.35 -7.26 20.77
C ASP A 204 7.41 -6.08 20.42
N MET A 205 6.71 -6.19 19.29
CA MET A 205 5.83 -5.11 18.79
C MET A 205 4.62 -4.89 19.70
N VAL A 206 4.03 -5.98 20.23
CA VAL A 206 2.88 -5.90 21.14
C VAL A 206 3.29 -5.19 22.42
N ASP A 207 4.48 -5.51 22.95
CA ASP A 207 5.04 -4.81 24.10
C ASP A 207 5.35 -3.34 23.80
N ALA A 208 5.95 -3.03 22.65
CA ALA A 208 6.27 -1.66 22.28
C ALA A 208 5.02 -0.78 22.16
N VAL A 209 3.94 -1.33 21.56
CA VAL A 209 2.64 -0.68 21.46
C VAL A 209 1.97 -0.55 22.83
N ALA A 210 1.95 -1.61 23.64
CA ALA A 210 1.36 -1.61 24.98
C ALA A 210 2.05 -0.64 25.95
N ASN A 211 3.34 -0.33 25.73
CA ASN A 211 4.11 0.62 26.51
C ASN A 211 3.94 2.08 26.05
N ASN A 212 2.87 2.41 25.32
CA ASN A 212 2.48 3.78 24.94
C ASN A 212 3.51 4.52 24.07
N VAL A 213 4.34 3.81 23.31
CA VAL A 213 5.29 4.45 22.37
C VAL A 213 4.55 5.27 21.30
N HIS A 214 3.29 4.93 21.03
CA HIS A 214 2.36 5.64 20.13
C HIS A 214 1.04 6.02 20.82
N GLU A 215 1.11 6.52 22.07
CA GLU A 215 -0.10 6.99 22.77
C GLU A 215 -0.93 7.93 21.89
N GLY A 216 -2.21 7.61 21.69
CA GLY A 216 -3.12 8.38 20.85
C GLY A 216 -3.18 7.96 19.38
N VAL A 217 -2.50 6.88 18.97
CA VAL A 217 -2.63 6.26 17.65
C VAL A 217 -3.36 4.93 17.78
N ASP A 218 -4.50 4.78 17.10
CA ASP A 218 -5.21 3.51 17.00
C ASP A 218 -4.49 2.59 15.99
N ILE A 219 -4.39 1.30 16.32
CA ILE A 219 -3.66 0.32 15.51
C ILE A 219 -4.56 -0.90 15.24
N MET A 220 -4.50 -1.39 14.00
CA MET A 220 -5.07 -2.67 13.59
C MET A 220 -3.97 -3.52 12.96
N ILE A 221 -3.76 -4.75 13.46
CA ILE A 221 -2.73 -5.70 13.02
C ILE A 221 -3.32 -7.10 12.85
N GLY A 222 -2.66 -7.92 12.05
CA GLY A 222 -3.02 -9.32 11.79
C GLY A 222 -1.87 -10.09 11.15
N TYR A 223 -2.11 -11.36 10.85
CA TYR A 223 -1.19 -12.28 10.18
C TYR A 223 -1.99 -13.31 9.37
N THR A 224 -1.36 -13.96 8.40
CA THR A 224 -1.95 -15.08 7.65
C THR A 224 -1.65 -16.42 8.33
N ALA A 225 -2.55 -17.40 8.19
CA ALA A 225 -2.43 -18.66 8.95
C ALA A 225 -1.15 -19.46 8.65
N ASP A 226 -0.56 -19.30 7.47
CA ASP A 226 0.61 -20.06 7.01
C ASP A 226 1.77 -19.14 6.55
N GLU A 227 2.06 -18.04 7.27
CA GLU A 227 3.12 -17.04 6.95
C GLU A 227 4.44 -17.65 6.45
N GLY A 228 4.89 -18.75 7.05
CA GLY A 228 6.17 -19.39 6.72
C GLY A 228 6.10 -20.41 5.57
N HIS A 229 4.92 -20.68 5.00
CA HIS A 229 4.73 -21.77 4.05
C HIS A 229 4.54 -21.27 2.62
N LEU A 230 5.65 -21.20 1.87
CA LEU A 230 5.63 -20.72 0.48
C LEU A 230 5.52 -21.85 -0.56
N VAL A 231 5.80 -23.11 -0.20
CA VAL A 231 5.92 -24.22 -1.16
C VAL A 231 5.42 -25.54 -0.57
N GLY A 232 4.50 -26.22 -1.25
CA GLY A 232 3.99 -27.53 -0.87
C GLY A 232 2.75 -27.96 -1.66
N ASP A 233 2.28 -29.20 -1.45
CA ASP A 233 1.12 -29.77 -2.15
C ASP A 233 -0.22 -29.53 -1.43
N ARG A 234 -0.21 -28.79 -0.30
CA ARG A 234 -1.43 -28.47 0.47
C ARG A 234 -1.86 -27.04 0.18
N PRO A 235 -3.18 -26.76 0.14
CA PRO A 235 -3.68 -25.40 0.22
C PRO A 235 -3.23 -24.72 1.51
N VAL A 236 -2.77 -23.49 1.40
CA VAL A 236 -2.30 -22.65 2.50
C VAL A 236 -2.83 -21.23 2.34
N VAL A 237 -2.82 -20.46 3.43
CA VAL A 237 -2.97 -19.00 3.40
C VAL A 237 -1.59 -18.41 3.62
N ALA A 238 -0.85 -18.22 2.53
CA ALA A 238 0.55 -17.86 2.55
C ALA A 238 0.78 -16.40 2.95
N HIS A 239 2.05 -16.03 3.13
CA HIS A 239 2.46 -14.66 3.39
C HIS A 239 1.84 -13.69 2.38
N ALA A 240 1.18 -12.64 2.87
CA ALA A 240 0.56 -11.56 2.10
C ALA A 240 -0.61 -11.96 1.17
N ASP A 241 -1.15 -13.18 1.28
CA ASP A 241 -2.35 -13.60 0.52
C ASP A 241 -3.57 -12.69 0.81
N ASP A 242 -3.60 -12.09 1.99
CA ASP A 242 -4.65 -11.17 2.42
C ASP A 242 -4.67 -9.86 1.62
N LEU A 243 -3.55 -9.46 1.02
CA LEU A 243 -3.46 -8.26 0.18
C LEU A 243 -4.33 -8.35 -1.07
N LEU A 244 -4.61 -9.56 -1.58
CA LEU A 244 -5.49 -9.77 -2.73
C LEU A 244 -6.95 -9.43 -2.42
N TYR A 245 -7.34 -9.33 -1.15
CA TYR A 245 -8.66 -8.85 -0.75
C TYR A 245 -8.73 -7.31 -0.68
N LEU A 246 -7.58 -6.63 -0.58
CA LEU A 246 -7.50 -5.17 -0.50
C LEU A 246 -7.20 -4.53 -1.86
N PHE A 247 -6.30 -5.12 -2.62
CA PHE A 247 -5.75 -4.53 -3.83
C PHE A 247 -6.13 -5.33 -5.07
N SER A 248 -6.45 -4.60 -6.14
CA SER A 248 -6.67 -5.18 -7.46
C SER A 248 -5.40 -5.05 -8.31
N ALA A 249 -4.47 -5.98 -8.15
CA ALA A 249 -3.27 -6.06 -8.99
C ALA A 249 -3.64 -6.04 -10.49
N ARG A 250 -3.02 -5.15 -11.27
CA ARG A 250 -3.36 -4.85 -12.68
C ARG A 250 -3.41 -6.11 -13.55
N TYR A 251 -2.49 -7.04 -13.32
CA TYR A 251 -2.35 -8.25 -14.14
C TYR A 251 -3.14 -9.45 -13.61
N GLN A 252 -3.84 -9.30 -12.49
CA GLN A 252 -4.71 -10.35 -11.96
C GLN A 252 -6.06 -10.35 -12.69
N PRO A 253 -6.70 -11.53 -12.86
CA PRO A 253 -8.05 -11.61 -13.40
C PRO A 253 -9.06 -10.83 -12.56
N ILE A 254 -10.07 -10.25 -13.23
CA ILE A 254 -11.20 -9.63 -12.54
C ILE A 254 -11.96 -10.70 -11.77
N ILE A 255 -12.25 -10.43 -10.49
CA ILE A 255 -13.03 -11.31 -9.62
C ILE A 255 -14.51 -11.09 -9.93
N ASP A 256 -15.29 -12.17 -10.10
CA ASP A 256 -16.75 -12.06 -10.28
C ASP A 256 -17.39 -11.49 -9.01
N MET A 257 -18.08 -10.35 -9.15
CA MET A 257 -18.70 -9.66 -8.01
C MET A 257 -19.81 -10.48 -7.31
N ASN A 258 -20.30 -11.55 -7.92
CA ASN A 258 -21.28 -12.46 -7.32
C ASN A 258 -20.63 -13.65 -6.59
N SER A 259 -19.31 -13.78 -6.65
CA SER A 259 -18.58 -14.92 -6.10
C SER A 259 -18.43 -14.87 -4.57
N VAL A 260 -18.02 -15.99 -3.97
CA VAL A 260 -17.76 -16.06 -2.52
C VAL A 260 -16.49 -15.30 -2.15
N GLU A 261 -15.51 -15.30 -3.05
CA GLU A 261 -14.25 -14.56 -2.92
C GLU A 261 -14.53 -13.05 -2.90
N PHE A 262 -15.41 -12.56 -3.77
CA PHE A 262 -15.77 -11.15 -3.79
C PHE A 262 -16.53 -10.69 -2.53
N LYS A 263 -17.27 -11.59 -1.88
CA LYS A 263 -17.85 -11.29 -0.56
C LYS A 263 -16.76 -11.07 0.50
N HIS A 264 -15.68 -11.83 0.46
CA HIS A 264 -14.54 -11.62 1.37
C HIS A 264 -13.81 -10.32 1.06
N VAL A 265 -13.63 -9.97 -0.22
CA VAL A 265 -13.13 -8.65 -0.64
C VAL A 265 -13.97 -7.53 -0.01
N GLU A 266 -15.30 -7.61 -0.11
CA GLU A 266 -16.20 -6.58 0.45
C GLU A 266 -16.12 -6.48 1.98
N ILE A 267 -15.91 -7.60 2.68
CA ILE A 267 -15.70 -7.65 4.14
C ILE A 267 -14.37 -7.03 4.52
N VAL A 268 -13.26 -7.49 3.93
CA VAL A 268 -11.90 -7.04 4.28
C VAL A 268 -11.71 -5.55 3.96
N THR A 269 -12.11 -5.11 2.77
CA THR A 269 -12.06 -3.68 2.42
C THR A 269 -12.93 -2.84 3.35
N LYS A 270 -14.07 -3.34 3.81
CA LYS A 270 -14.92 -2.64 4.78
C LYS A 270 -14.26 -2.52 6.15
N LEU A 271 -13.71 -3.60 6.69
CA LEU A 271 -13.00 -3.57 7.98
C LEU A 271 -11.90 -2.51 7.98
N TRP A 272 -11.04 -2.51 6.95
CA TRP A 272 -9.94 -1.54 6.83
C TRP A 272 -10.40 -0.10 6.63
N THR A 273 -11.43 0.12 5.79
CA THR A 273 -11.90 1.48 5.49
C THR A 273 -12.77 2.07 6.60
N ASP A 274 -13.50 1.24 7.35
CA ASP A 274 -14.20 1.67 8.56
C ASP A 274 -13.22 1.98 9.69
N PHE A 275 -12.17 1.17 9.85
CA PHE A 275 -11.11 1.49 10.79
C PHE A 275 -10.45 2.83 10.47
N ALA A 276 -10.06 3.07 9.21
CA ALA A 276 -9.49 4.33 8.76
C ALA A 276 -10.43 5.53 8.98
N ARG A 277 -11.76 5.32 8.94
CA ARG A 277 -12.76 6.38 9.08
C ARG A 277 -13.16 6.66 10.53
N TYR A 278 -13.19 5.63 11.38
CA TYR A 278 -13.84 5.68 12.69
C TYR A 278 -12.96 5.22 13.85
N GLY A 279 -11.76 4.70 13.60
CA GLY A 279 -10.93 4.02 14.61
C GLY A 279 -11.54 2.70 15.09
N ASN A 280 -12.59 2.19 14.41
CA ASN A 280 -13.28 0.96 14.75
C ASN A 280 -13.66 0.22 13.46
N PRO A 281 -13.19 -1.02 13.24
CA PRO A 281 -13.47 -1.79 12.01
C PRO A 281 -14.89 -2.36 11.95
N THR A 282 -15.62 -2.40 13.08
CA THR A 282 -17.02 -2.87 13.17
C THR A 282 -17.92 -1.84 13.87
N PRO A 283 -18.03 -0.62 13.31
CA PRO A 283 -18.70 0.51 13.99
C PRO A 283 -20.22 0.34 14.08
N ASP A 284 -20.82 -0.51 13.24
CA ASP A 284 -22.24 -0.80 13.17
C ASP A 284 -22.49 -2.33 13.05
N ASP A 285 -23.74 -2.73 12.86
CA ASP A 285 -24.16 -4.15 12.79
C ASP A 285 -24.23 -4.68 11.35
N SER A 286 -23.52 -4.05 10.40
CA SER A 286 -23.54 -4.48 8.99
C SER A 286 -22.66 -5.70 8.70
N LEU A 287 -21.76 -6.06 9.61
CA LEU A 287 -21.00 -7.31 9.60
C LEU A 287 -21.54 -8.24 10.71
N ASP A 288 -21.58 -9.54 10.44
CA ASP A 288 -22.04 -10.57 11.39
C ASP A 288 -20.98 -10.91 12.45
N ALA A 289 -20.23 -9.89 12.90
CA ALA A 289 -19.26 -9.99 13.96
C ALA A 289 -18.99 -8.62 14.58
N LYS A 290 -18.60 -8.63 15.85
CA LYS A 290 -18.04 -7.46 16.55
C LYS A 290 -16.58 -7.73 16.85
N TRP A 291 -15.72 -6.83 16.39
CA TRP A 291 -14.31 -6.88 16.71
C TRP A 291 -14.03 -5.96 17.88
N SER A 292 -13.82 -6.55 19.05
CA SER A 292 -13.45 -5.78 20.25
C SER A 292 -11.95 -5.45 20.23
N PRO A 293 -11.54 -4.27 20.73
CA PRO A 293 -10.13 -3.92 20.84
C PRO A 293 -9.36 -4.93 21.68
N TYR A 294 -8.15 -5.26 21.23
CA TYR A 294 -7.23 -6.15 21.95
C TYR A 294 -6.88 -5.57 23.33
N THR A 295 -6.84 -6.44 24.35
CA THR A 295 -6.31 -6.13 25.68
C THR A 295 -5.35 -7.23 26.12
N LEU A 296 -4.30 -6.90 26.88
CA LEU A 296 -3.35 -7.90 27.39
C LEU A 296 -4.03 -9.03 28.19
N GLU A 297 -5.16 -8.73 28.84
CA GLU A 297 -5.91 -9.71 29.63
C GLU A 297 -6.76 -10.66 28.77
N ARG A 298 -7.44 -10.15 27.74
CA ARG A 298 -8.42 -10.93 26.97
C ARG A 298 -7.90 -11.38 25.61
N GLN A 299 -6.85 -10.73 25.10
CA GLN A 299 -6.16 -11.06 23.85
C GLN A 299 -7.13 -11.30 22.68
N GLU A 300 -8.07 -10.38 22.49
CA GLU A 300 -9.16 -10.54 21.52
C GLU A 300 -8.66 -10.48 20.08
N TYR A 301 -9.19 -11.35 19.23
CA TYR A 301 -8.94 -11.34 17.79
C TYR A 301 -10.23 -11.61 17.00
N LEU A 302 -10.19 -11.32 15.71
CA LEU A 302 -11.23 -11.68 14.75
C LEU A 302 -10.62 -12.58 13.67
N ASP A 303 -11.10 -13.81 13.57
CA ASP A 303 -10.79 -14.75 12.49
C ASP A 303 -11.52 -14.32 11.21
N LEU A 304 -10.77 -14.13 10.13
CA LEU A 304 -11.26 -13.76 8.80
C LEU A 304 -11.35 -14.98 7.85
N GLY A 305 -11.65 -16.16 8.39
CA GLY A 305 -11.95 -17.36 7.60
C GLY A 305 -13.28 -17.27 6.83
N ASN A 306 -13.85 -18.43 6.49
CA ASN A 306 -15.11 -18.52 5.74
C ASN A 306 -16.28 -17.79 6.41
N GLU A 307 -16.23 -17.66 7.73
CA GLU A 307 -17.16 -16.89 8.55
C GLU A 307 -16.35 -16.06 9.53
N LEU A 308 -16.83 -14.85 9.84
CA LEU A 308 -16.19 -13.99 10.83
C LEU A 308 -16.40 -14.57 12.22
N LYS A 309 -15.30 -14.84 12.93
CA LYS A 309 -15.37 -15.45 14.27
C LYS A 309 -14.47 -14.73 15.26
N SER A 310 -15.08 -14.13 16.28
CA SER A 310 -14.33 -13.56 17.40
C SER A 310 -13.71 -14.68 18.25
N GLY A 311 -12.51 -14.46 18.74
CA GLY A 311 -11.82 -15.36 19.66
C GLY A 311 -10.92 -14.62 20.64
N ASN A 312 -10.22 -15.40 21.46
CA ASN A 312 -9.26 -14.93 22.46
C ASN A 312 -8.01 -15.80 22.36
N ALA A 313 -6.85 -15.21 22.64
CA ALA A 313 -5.55 -15.90 22.67
C ALA A 313 -5.28 -16.72 21.39
N PRO A 314 -5.11 -16.05 20.24
CA PRO A 314 -4.85 -16.74 18.98
C PRO A 314 -3.57 -17.60 19.10
N ASP A 315 -3.62 -18.85 18.65
CA ASP A 315 -2.51 -19.80 18.68
C ASP A 315 -1.80 -19.96 20.05
N GLU A 316 -2.57 -19.87 21.14
CA GLU A 316 -2.08 -19.88 22.53
C GLU A 316 -1.06 -20.99 22.82
N GLU A 317 -1.32 -22.22 22.37
CA GLU A 317 -0.41 -23.35 22.61
C GLU A 317 0.96 -23.14 21.95
N GLU A 318 0.99 -22.60 20.74
CA GLU A 318 2.21 -22.39 19.96
C GLU A 318 2.99 -21.18 20.48
N ILE A 319 2.30 -20.09 20.81
CA ILE A 319 2.91 -18.90 21.45
C ILE A 319 3.55 -19.31 22.78
N ASN A 320 2.82 -20.03 23.63
CA ASN A 320 3.34 -20.52 24.90
C ASN A 320 4.56 -21.41 24.71
N PHE A 321 4.58 -22.28 23.69
CA PHE A 321 5.75 -23.10 23.39
C PHE A 321 6.99 -22.25 23.09
N TRP A 322 6.87 -21.25 22.22
CA TRP A 322 7.98 -20.38 21.83
C TRP A 322 8.44 -19.48 22.97
N GLU A 323 7.53 -18.87 23.73
CA GLU A 323 7.87 -18.05 24.90
C GLU A 323 8.60 -18.87 25.97
N ASN A 324 8.14 -20.08 26.24
CA ASN A 324 8.80 -20.99 27.19
C ASN A 324 10.18 -21.41 26.69
N LEU A 325 10.33 -21.67 25.37
CA LEU A 325 11.62 -22.01 24.77
C LEU A 325 12.61 -20.85 24.89
N LEU A 326 12.19 -19.63 24.53
CA LEU A 326 13.00 -18.41 24.65
C LEU A 326 13.36 -18.10 26.10
N THR A 327 12.42 -18.24 27.03
CA THR A 327 12.68 -18.00 28.45
C THR A 327 13.63 -19.05 29.05
N SER A 328 13.51 -20.31 28.63
CA SER A 328 14.29 -21.42 29.18
C SER A 328 15.70 -21.52 28.59
N PHE A 329 15.86 -21.17 27.32
CA PHE A 329 17.11 -21.42 26.58
C PHE A 329 17.66 -20.19 25.84
N GLY A 330 16.87 -19.12 25.72
CA GLY A 330 17.33 -17.85 25.18
C GLY A 330 18.47 -17.33 26.05
N GLN A 331 19.67 -17.26 25.48
CA GLN A 331 20.74 -16.53 26.14
C GLN A 331 20.31 -15.08 26.25
N LYS A 332 20.38 -14.49 27.45
CA LYS A 332 20.39 -13.03 27.60
C LYS A 332 21.62 -12.52 26.84
N LEU A 333 21.44 -12.19 25.57
CA LEU A 333 22.42 -11.41 24.82
C LEU A 333 22.36 -10.01 25.42
N TYR A 334 23.50 -9.60 25.98
CA TYR A 334 23.70 -8.39 26.76
C TYR A 334 23.52 -7.12 25.93
#